data_AF-A0A9Q6EL31-F1
#
_entry.id   AF-A0A9Q6EL31-F1
#
_cell.length_a   1.000
_cell.length_b   1.000
_cell.length_c   1.000
_cell.angle_alpha   90.00
_cell.angle_beta   90.00
_cell.angle_gamma   90.00
#
_symmetry.space_group_name_H-M   'P 1'
#
loop_
_entity.id
_entity.type
_entity.pdbx_description
1 polymer ?
#
loop_
_entity_poly.entity_id
_entity_poly.type
_entity_poly.pdbx_seq_one_letter_code
_entity_poly.pdbx_strand_id
1 'polypeptide(L)'
;MKLKRIEAGEYLTCDGRFYIRNTYYSNGIPGRSNTTKGWLIEDRSGATPFLVSSSQKSKLRRVDTLGQAKEIVAGIIQRDAQAQKLQAAGWHKEDNAKQPGVCWRSPYSGRLLTQTEALLELSLMQ
;
A
#
# COMPACT_ATOMS: atom_id res chain seq x y z
N MET A 1 -12.25 5.29 2.66
CA MET A 1 -11.61 4.57 3.78
C MET A 1 -11.87 5.35 5.08
N LYS A 2 -12.28 4.70 6.18
CA LYS A 2 -12.46 5.34 7.49
C LYS A 2 -11.28 5.01 8.40
N LEU A 3 -10.62 6.04 8.94
CA LEU A 3 -9.68 5.91 10.06
C LEU A 3 -10.46 6.10 11.37
N LYS A 4 -10.28 5.19 12.32
CA LYS A 4 -10.71 5.39 13.70
C LYS A 4 -9.61 6.14 14.44
N ARG A 5 -9.94 7.31 15.00
CA ARG A 5 -9.04 7.98 15.93
C ARG A 5 -9.02 7.19 17.24
N ILE A 6 -7.82 6.85 17.72
CA ILE A 6 -7.64 6.15 19.00
C ILE A 6 -7.28 7.16 20.07
N GLU A 7 -6.27 7.99 19.82
CA GLU A 7 -5.83 9.06 20.71
C GLU A 7 -5.51 10.36 19.92
N ALA A 8 -5.00 11.38 20.61
CA ALA A 8 -4.55 12.61 19.95
C ALA A 8 -3.31 12.32 19.08
N GLY A 9 -3.48 12.44 17.76
CA GLY A 9 -2.40 12.18 16.81
C GLY A 9 -2.19 10.71 16.47
N GLU A 10 -3.15 9.83 16.82
CA GLU A 10 -3.09 8.40 16.55
C GLU A 10 -4.38 7.87 15.91
N TYR A 11 -4.23 7.07 14.86
CA TYR A 11 -5.32 6.52 14.07
C TYR A 11 -5.07 5.06 13.71
N LEU A 12 -6.14 4.32 13.52
CA LEU A 12 -6.11 2.92 13.09
C LEU A 12 -7.17 2.70 12.01
N THR A 13 -6.86 1.88 11.01
CA THR A 13 -7.89 1.37 10.10
C THR A 13 -8.92 0.51 10.84
N CYS A 14 -10.16 0.45 10.33
CA CYS A 14 -11.21 -0.34 10.96
C CYS A 14 -10.88 -1.85 11.08
N ASP A 15 -10.08 -2.38 10.15
CA ASP A 15 -9.58 -3.76 10.17
C ASP A 15 -8.35 -3.95 11.09
N GLY A 16 -7.87 -2.89 11.73
CA GLY A 16 -6.73 -2.94 12.65
C GLY A 16 -5.36 -3.07 11.96
N ARG A 17 -5.30 -3.12 10.64
CA ARG A 17 -4.06 -3.38 9.89
C ARG A 17 -3.08 -2.21 9.91
N PHE A 18 -3.53 -1.01 9.60
CA PHE A 18 -2.67 0.16 9.49
C PHE A 18 -2.83 1.06 10.70
N TYR A 19 -1.72 1.29 11.39
CA TYR A 19 -1.60 2.21 12.51
C TYR A 19 -0.85 3.48 12.06
N ILE A 20 -1.43 4.65 12.28
CA ILE A 20 -0.88 5.93 11.86
C ILE A 20 -0.70 6.81 13.09
N ARG A 21 0.52 7.27 13.35
CA ARG A 21 0.81 8.13 14.51
C ARG A 21 1.69 9.32 14.14
N ASN A 22 1.55 10.40 14.91
CA ASN A 22 2.48 11.52 14.83
C ASN A 22 3.90 11.06 15.25
N THR A 23 4.91 11.54 14.55
CA THR A 23 6.32 11.31 14.88
C THR A 23 7.10 12.60 14.70
N TYR A 24 8.12 12.78 15.53
CA TYR A 24 9.14 13.80 15.30
C TYR A 24 10.24 13.20 14.41
N TYR A 25 10.86 14.01 13.56
CA TYR A 25 12.06 13.62 12.85
C TYR A 25 13.21 13.52 13.86
N SER A 26 13.69 12.31 14.15
CA SER A 26 14.94 12.11 14.89
C SER A 26 16.12 12.24 13.92
N ASN A 27 17.14 13.02 14.31
CA ASN A 27 18.39 13.30 13.58
C ASN A 27 18.83 12.15 12.66
N GLY A 28 18.97 12.43 11.36
CA GLY A 28 19.48 11.44 10.40
C GLY A 28 19.24 11.74 8.93
N ILE A 29 18.41 12.75 8.59
CA ILE A 29 18.23 13.21 7.22
C ILE A 29 18.81 14.62 7.10
N PRO A 30 19.92 14.83 6.38
CA PRO A 30 20.47 16.16 6.09
C PRO A 30 19.38 17.06 5.49
N GLY A 31 19.17 18.24 6.07
CA GLY A 31 18.19 19.23 5.59
C GLY A 31 16.79 19.18 6.22
N ARG A 32 16.50 18.26 7.16
CA ARG A 32 15.26 18.29 7.96
C ARG A 32 15.56 18.55 9.43
N SER A 33 14.93 19.59 9.98
CA SER A 33 15.06 19.94 11.39
C SER A 33 14.20 19.03 12.28
N ASN A 34 14.69 18.85 13.50
CA ASN A 34 14.10 18.05 14.59
C ASN A 34 12.73 18.59 15.05
N THR A 35 12.36 19.78 14.57
CA THR A 35 11.11 20.49 14.86
C THR A 35 10.01 20.18 13.86
N THR A 36 10.33 19.53 12.73
CA THR A 36 9.31 19.19 11.74
C THR A 36 8.48 18.01 12.27
N LYS A 37 7.17 18.17 12.34
CA LYS A 37 6.25 17.09 12.66
C LYS A 37 6.02 16.25 11.40
N GLY A 38 6.01 14.94 11.55
CA GLY A 38 5.67 14.01 10.50
C GLY A 38 4.66 12.98 10.98
N TRP A 39 4.33 12.06 10.10
CA TRP A 39 3.45 10.94 10.37
C TRP A 39 4.14 9.64 10.01
N LEU A 40 3.92 8.63 10.85
CA LEU A 40 4.41 7.28 10.64
C LEU A 40 3.22 6.37 10.36
N ILE A 41 3.28 5.66 9.25
CA ILE A 41 2.39 4.56 8.90
C ILE A 41 3.10 3.27 9.30
N GLU A 42 2.42 2.42 10.05
CA GLU A 42 2.83 1.05 10.35
C GLU A 42 1.80 0.09 9.78
N ASP A 43 2.24 -0.82 8.90
CA ASP A 43 1.46 -2.01 8.55
C ASP A 43 1.73 -3.11 9.58
N ARG A 44 0.77 -3.35 10.48
CA ARG A 44 0.89 -4.37 11.53
C ARG A 44 0.85 -5.79 10.98
N SER A 45 0.33 -5.99 9.77
CA SER A 45 0.31 -7.30 9.12
C SER A 45 1.64 -7.67 8.46
N GLY A 46 2.46 -6.67 8.12
CA GLY A 46 3.69 -6.86 7.32
C GLY A 46 3.44 -7.21 5.84
N ALA A 47 2.17 -7.27 5.39
CA ALA A 47 1.82 -7.65 4.03
C ALA A 47 2.16 -6.58 2.98
N THR A 48 2.33 -5.32 3.39
CA THR A 48 2.76 -4.22 2.54
C THR A 48 4.18 -3.78 2.90
N PRO A 49 5.21 -4.36 2.25
CA PRO A 49 6.57 -3.87 2.40
C PRO A 49 6.71 -2.50 1.72
N PHE A 50 6.94 -1.46 2.52
CA PHE A 50 7.32 -0.15 2.03
C PHE A 50 8.81 -0.14 1.66
N LEU A 51 9.15 0.33 0.47
CA LEU A 51 10.54 0.59 0.10
C LEU A 51 11.03 1.81 0.89
N VAL A 52 12.06 1.59 1.70
CA VAL A 52 12.75 2.65 2.47
C VAL A 52 14.06 3.03 1.79
N SER A 53 14.69 2.10 1.09
CA SER A 53 15.82 2.32 0.19
C SER A 53 15.72 1.37 -1.01
N SER A 54 16.71 1.40 -1.91
CA SER A 54 16.77 0.52 -3.09
C SER A 54 16.72 -0.98 -2.75
N SER A 55 17.19 -1.36 -1.56
CA SER A 55 17.22 -2.77 -1.12
C SER A 55 16.44 -3.03 0.17
N GLN A 56 16.13 -1.99 0.95
CA GLN A 56 15.50 -2.16 2.25
C GLN A 56 13.98 -1.97 2.19
N LYS A 57 13.27 -3.00 2.62
CA LYS A 57 11.83 -2.99 2.86
C LYS A 57 11.56 -2.83 4.35
N SER A 58 10.48 -2.13 4.70
CA SER A 58 10.03 -1.97 6.07
C SER A 58 8.51 -2.03 6.14
N LYS A 59 7.99 -2.45 7.30
CA LYS A 59 6.57 -2.27 7.65
C LYS A 59 6.21 -0.83 8.00
N LEU A 60 7.22 0.04 8.08
CA LEU A 60 7.08 1.44 8.45
C LEU A 60 7.30 2.35 7.26
N ARG A 61 6.45 3.37 7.12
CA ARG A 61 6.61 4.46 6.16
C ARG A 61 6.40 5.81 6.82
N ARG A 62 7.36 6.72 6.63
CA ARG A 62 7.24 8.12 7.06
C ARG A 62 6.66 8.97 5.96
N VAL A 63 5.82 9.93 6.34
CA VAL A 63 5.21 10.94 5.46
C VAL A 63 5.08 12.26 6.21
N ASP A 64 4.86 13.36 5.48
CA ASP A 64 4.86 14.70 6.05
C ASP A 64 3.52 15.08 6.67
N THR A 65 2.42 14.64 6.05
CA THR A 65 1.08 15.04 6.45
C THR A 65 0.18 13.83 6.71
N LEU A 66 -0.83 14.03 7.57
CA LEU A 66 -1.89 13.04 7.77
C LEU A 66 -2.66 12.76 6.47
N GLY A 67 -2.78 13.76 5.59
CA GLY A 67 -3.39 13.62 4.27
C GLY A 67 -2.66 12.57 3.43
N GLN A 68 -1.34 12.72 3.30
CA GLN A 68 -0.49 11.73 2.61
C GLN A 68 -0.62 10.34 3.23
N ALA A 69 -0.64 10.25 4.57
CA ALA A 69 -0.81 8.97 5.26
C ALA A 69 -2.14 8.29 4.88
N LYS A 70 -3.23 9.06 4.89
CA LYS A 70 -4.57 8.60 4.50
C LYS A 70 -4.61 8.14 3.04
N GLU A 71 -4.04 8.91 2.13
CA GLU A 71 -4.00 8.58 0.69
C GLU A 71 -3.24 7.29 0.42
N ILE A 72 -2.07 7.12 1.03
CA ILE A 72 -1.26 5.90 0.88
C ILE A 72 -2.02 4.68 1.38
N VAL A 73 -2.59 4.75 2.59
CA VAL A 73 -3.33 3.62 3.18
C VAL A 73 -4.60 3.32 2.37
N ALA A 74 -5.34 4.34 1.95
CA ALA A 74 -6.51 4.17 1.09
C ALA A 74 -6.15 3.50 -0.24
N GLY A 75 -5.05 3.91 -0.86
CA GLY A 75 -4.56 3.31 -2.11
C GLY A 75 -4.11 1.86 -1.94
N ILE A 76 -3.54 1.47 -0.79
CA ILE A 76 -3.20 0.07 -0.51
C ILE A 76 -4.46 -0.77 -0.36
N ILE A 77 -5.41 -0.34 0.48
CA ILE A 77 -6.68 -1.04 0.70
C ILE A 77 -7.44 -1.20 -0.61
N GLN A 78 -7.45 -0.17 -1.46
CA GLN A 78 -8.08 -0.24 -2.77
C GLN A 78 -7.41 -1.27 -3.68
N ARG A 79 -6.08 -1.32 -3.73
CA ARG A 79 -5.35 -2.35 -4.50
C ARG A 79 -5.60 -3.76 -3.98
N ASP A 80 -5.70 -3.93 -2.67
CA ASP A 80 -6.01 -5.23 -2.07
C ASP A 80 -7.43 -5.69 -2.43
N ALA A 81 -8.41 -4.79 -2.36
CA ALA A 81 -9.78 -5.08 -2.77
C ALA A 81 -9.87 -5.42 -4.27
N GLN A 82 -9.14 -4.70 -5.12
CA GLN A 82 -9.03 -5.01 -6.55
C GLN A 82 -8.38 -6.38 -6.79
N ALA A 83 -7.33 -6.71 -6.05
CA ALA A 83 -6.66 -8.01 -6.13
C ALA A 83 -7.61 -9.15 -5.72
N GLN A 84 -8.41 -8.95 -4.66
CA GLN A 84 -9.44 -9.91 -4.25
C GLN A 84 -10.51 -10.08 -5.34
N LYS A 85 -10.94 -8.99 -6.00
CA LYS A 85 -11.88 -9.06 -7.13
C LYS A 85 -11.33 -9.91 -8.27
N LEU A 86 -10.06 -9.73 -8.64
CA LEU A 86 -9.40 -10.55 -9.66
C LEU A 86 -9.33 -12.03 -9.25
N GLN A 87 -8.92 -12.31 -8.02
CA GLN A 87 -8.86 -13.69 -7.51
C GLN A 87 -10.23 -14.38 -7.51
N ALA A 88 -11.28 -13.67 -7.10
CA ALA A 88 -12.66 -14.19 -7.14
C ALA A 88 -13.14 -14.49 -8.58
N ALA A 89 -12.58 -13.82 -9.59
CA ALA A 89 -12.84 -14.07 -11.00
C ALA A 89 -11.91 -15.13 -11.62
N GLY A 90 -11.13 -15.87 -10.82
CA GLY A 90 -10.26 -16.95 -11.28
C GLY A 90 -8.88 -16.52 -11.79
N TRP A 91 -8.51 -15.25 -11.59
CA TRP A 91 -7.17 -14.77 -11.92
C TRP A 91 -6.16 -15.20 -10.85
N HIS A 92 -4.93 -15.51 -11.27
CA HIS A 92 -3.86 -15.90 -10.35
C HIS A 92 -2.65 -14.98 -10.47
N LYS A 93 -1.92 -14.85 -9.35
CA LYS A 93 -0.65 -14.14 -9.34
C LYS A 93 0.46 -15.07 -9.81
N GLU A 94 1.25 -14.61 -10.77
CA GLU A 94 2.43 -15.29 -11.30
C GLU A 94 3.60 -14.29 -11.30
N ASP A 95 4.74 -14.68 -10.73
CA ASP A 95 5.90 -13.80 -10.61
C ASP A 95 6.59 -13.60 -11.96
N ASN A 96 6.77 -12.34 -12.36
CA ASN A 96 7.51 -11.97 -13.57
C ASN A 96 8.80 -11.23 -13.23
N ALA A 97 9.91 -11.96 -13.19
CA ALA A 97 11.22 -11.37 -12.93
C ALA A 97 11.67 -10.35 -14.01
N LYS A 98 11.11 -10.41 -15.23
CA LYS A 98 11.50 -9.53 -16.35
C LYS A 98 10.75 -8.20 -16.33
N GLN A 99 9.52 -8.17 -15.83
CA GLN A 99 8.68 -6.97 -15.79
C GLN A 99 8.01 -6.82 -14.43
N PRO A 100 8.62 -6.04 -13.51
CA PRO A 100 8.05 -5.76 -12.21
C PRO A 100 6.64 -5.17 -12.33
N GLY A 101 5.67 -5.76 -11.63
CA GLY A 101 4.28 -5.30 -11.59
C GLY A 101 3.34 -5.96 -12.61
N VAL A 102 3.86 -6.71 -13.58
CA VAL A 102 3.09 -7.57 -14.49
C VAL A 102 3.00 -8.94 -13.85
N CYS A 103 1.92 -9.22 -13.13
CA CYS A 103 1.84 -10.43 -12.31
C CYS A 103 0.47 -11.10 -12.27
N TRP A 104 -0.51 -10.63 -13.04
CA TRP A 104 -1.85 -11.22 -13.05
C TRP A 104 -2.07 -12.02 -14.31
N ARG A 105 -2.24 -13.34 -14.18
CA ARG A 105 -2.48 -14.24 -15.30
C ARG A 105 -3.98 -14.30 -15.60
N SER A 106 -4.32 -13.93 -16.82
CA SER A 106 -5.69 -13.96 -17.33
C SER A 106 -6.19 -15.39 -17.52
N PRO A 107 -7.35 -15.75 -16.97
CA PRO A 107 -8.01 -17.02 -17.28
C PRO A 107 -8.61 -17.03 -18.70
N TYR A 108 -8.77 -15.86 -19.33
CA TYR A 108 -9.40 -15.73 -20.65
C TYR A 108 -8.38 -15.79 -21.78
N SER A 109 -7.33 -14.96 -21.68
CA SER A 109 -6.32 -14.81 -22.73
C SER A 109 -5.03 -15.56 -22.41
N GLY A 110 -4.86 -16.04 -21.19
CA GLY A 110 -3.60 -16.64 -20.74
C GLY A 110 -2.43 -15.66 -20.77
N ARG A 111 -2.67 -14.35 -20.81
CA ARG A 111 -1.62 -13.32 -20.77
C ARG A 111 -1.31 -12.92 -19.34
N LEU A 112 -0.06 -12.52 -19.12
CA LEU A 112 0.35 -11.92 -17.86
C LEU A 112 0.25 -10.40 -17.97
N LEU A 113 -0.49 -9.79 -17.05
CA LEU A 113 -0.91 -8.39 -17.10
C LEU A 113 -0.58 -7.67 -15.80
N THR A 114 -0.48 -6.35 -15.87
CA THR A 114 -0.53 -5.50 -14.66
C THR A 114 -1.91 -5.60 -14.01
N GLN A 115 -2.01 -5.19 -12.74
CA GLN A 115 -3.30 -5.17 -12.05
C GLN A 115 -4.34 -4.31 -12.77
N THR A 116 -3.93 -3.17 -13.32
CA THR A 116 -4.84 -2.26 -14.06
C THR A 116 -5.34 -2.89 -15.35
N GLU A 117 -4.45 -3.50 -16.13
CA GLU A 117 -4.83 -4.20 -17.36
C GLU A 117 -5.72 -5.41 -17.08
N ALA A 118 -5.43 -6.17 -16.03
CA ALA A 118 -6.26 -7.30 -15.61
C ALA A 118 -7.68 -6.86 -15.22
N LEU A 119 -7.83 -5.75 -14.50
CA LEU A 119 -9.14 -5.17 -14.17
C LEU A 119 -9.88 -4.69 -15.42
N LEU A 120 -9.16 -4.10 -16.39
CA LEU A 120 -9.74 -3.66 -17.65
C LEU A 120 -10.23 -4.87 -18.46
N GLU A 121 -9.40 -5.91 -18.64
CA GLU A 121 -9.82 -7.13 -19.34
C GLU A 121 -11.00 -7.79 -18.64
N LEU A 122 -10.98 -7.92 -17.30
CA LEU A 122 -12.13 -8.42 -16.54
C LEU A 122 -13.40 -7.60 -16.81
N SER A 123 -13.32 -6.26 -16.87
CA SER A 123 -14.49 -5.41 -17.15
C SER A 123 -15.03 -5.55 -18.57
N LEU A 124 -14.21 -5.95 -19.53
CA LEU A 124 -14.63 -6.19 -20.91
C LEU A 124 -15.25 -7.59 -21.11
N MET A 125 -15.03 -8.50 -20.17
CA MET A 125 -15.52 -9.88 -20.20
C MET A 125 -16.73 -10.12 -19.27
N GLN A 126 -17.18 -9.09 -18.54
CA GLN A 126 -18.39 -9.07 -17.71
C GLN A 126 -19.56 -8.46 -18.48
#